data_AF-A0A941WFL0-F1
#
_entry.id   AF-A0A941WFL0-F1
#
_cell.length_a   1.000
_cell.length_b   1.000
_cell.length_c   1.000
_cell.angle_alpha   90.00
_cell.angle_beta   90.00
_cell.angle_gamma   90.00
#
_symmetry.space_group_name_H-M   'P 1'
#
loop_
_entity.id
_entity.type
_entity.pdbx_description
1 polymer ?
#
loop_
_entity_poly.entity_id
_entity_poly.type
_entity_poly.pdbx_seq_one_letter_code
_entity_poly.pdbx_strand_id
1 'polypeptide(L)'
;MKKKWLSFLLALFLLCAPGCVGEPAVEPPENTGPAITQDGIVEKQSSQELQFVTSNARLNSFMNDFFERHVGANGKKVVELDVGQGVTAWKEWEAMSLMWFDSTETGGLNRESLPNGYSKILSDPRGIPIDRYGYIWSTLTEDDTPDSNNSYTNFDQGWPFPSFEHCGAVSHGFGNNFNSADTASQTAWRVDNGSGRAASGSLLVSAKTGATELSVSLVNIAGGYAFFAPFMETELKYSGNSGKVLDDLYIEWKTADGNAYSVSYSEAGTQEKDVNENGHYYFNMSEVEGWGRTNDVCKTGGRDADKDITEVSLVFRAKSGAVLDGVEIRVDFLRSDYDDRCLQNNAIFINSLAEYYRYTGSDEVLAELIGKARRAYQFYLTYCNGTNGLIDQENFVGHDGLPISGHGISTGYFDILALPSTDFYFNVYFYKATQAMEYLERMADAAKLQKETVSVGTPD
;
A
#
# COMPACT_ATOMS: atom_id res chain seq x y z
N MET A 1 50.02 14.48 21.67
CA MET A 1 48.64 14.86 21.28
C MET A 1 48.57 15.10 19.78
N LYS A 2 47.90 14.20 19.03
CA LYS A 2 47.14 14.44 17.77
C LYS A 2 46.92 13.11 17.00
N LYS A 3 45.62 12.74 16.93
CA LYS A 3 44.80 11.97 15.95
C LYS A 3 45.40 10.78 15.15
N LYS A 4 44.68 9.63 15.13
CA LYS A 4 43.76 9.15 14.03
C LYS A 4 43.15 7.75 14.33
N TRP A 5 41.98 7.50 13.73
CA TRP A 5 41.06 6.32 13.83
C TRP A 5 41.53 5.05 13.07
N LEU A 6 41.03 3.85 13.44
CA LEU A 6 40.11 3.01 12.62
C LEU A 6 39.67 1.70 13.37
N SER A 7 38.46 1.23 13.05
CA SER A 7 37.64 0.22 13.72
C SER A 7 38.00 -1.26 13.47
N PHE A 8 37.71 -2.08 14.49
CA PHE A 8 37.57 -3.55 14.57
C PHE A 8 36.26 -4.02 13.88
N LEU A 9 35.90 -5.28 13.58
CA LEU A 9 36.31 -6.71 13.71
C LEU A 9 35.36 -7.41 12.68
N LEU A 10 35.61 -8.55 12.02
CA LEU A 10 35.60 -9.90 12.59
C LEU A 10 35.76 -10.88 11.40
N ALA A 11 36.77 -11.75 11.43
CA ALA A 11 36.88 -12.90 10.53
C ALA A 11 37.66 -14.02 11.25
N LEU A 12 37.34 -15.27 10.89
CA LEU A 12 37.78 -16.57 11.43
C LEU A 12 36.88 -17.12 12.56
N PHE A 13 36.44 -18.38 12.53
CA PHE A 13 37.20 -19.59 12.16
C PHE A 13 36.33 -20.71 11.56
N LEU A 14 36.91 -21.44 10.61
CA LEU A 14 37.05 -22.91 10.67
C LEU A 14 38.27 -23.35 9.82
N LEU A 15 39.34 -23.76 10.51
CA LEU A 15 40.50 -24.53 10.03
C LEU A 15 40.06 -26.00 9.81
N CYS A 16 40.61 -26.85 8.94
CA CYS A 16 42.00 -27.31 8.76
C CYS A 16 42.18 -28.01 7.39
N ALA A 17 43.40 -27.94 6.84
CA ALA A 17 43.89 -28.64 5.63
C ALA A 17 44.03 -30.17 5.82
N PRO A 18 44.10 -30.98 4.74
CA PRO A 18 45.43 -31.34 4.22
C PRO A 18 45.53 -31.51 2.69
N GLY A 19 46.72 -31.22 2.14
CA GLY A 19 47.19 -31.85 0.91
C GLY A 19 47.19 -30.98 -0.34
N CYS A 20 48.25 -30.18 -0.52
CA CYS A 20 48.72 -29.84 -1.87
C CYS A 20 49.16 -31.13 -2.57
N VAL A 21 48.24 -31.78 -3.27
CA VAL A 21 48.56 -32.63 -4.42
C VAL A 21 48.11 -31.82 -5.61
N GLY A 22 49.01 -31.57 -6.56
CA GLY A 22 48.74 -30.71 -7.71
C GLY A 22 47.40 -31.09 -8.34
N GLU A 23 46.47 -30.13 -8.40
CA GLU A 23 45.24 -30.32 -9.17
C GLU A 23 45.66 -30.74 -10.58
N PRO A 24 45.06 -31.80 -11.15
CA PRO A 24 45.21 -32.03 -12.59
C PRO A 24 44.79 -30.73 -13.27
N ALA A 25 45.46 -30.36 -14.37
CA ALA A 25 45.06 -29.22 -15.16
C ALA A 25 43.57 -29.37 -15.48
N VAL A 26 42.74 -28.65 -14.71
CA VAL A 26 41.31 -28.60 -14.96
C VAL A 26 41.25 -27.81 -16.24
N GLU A 27 40.99 -28.50 -17.36
CA GLU A 27 40.68 -27.82 -18.59
C GLU A 27 39.63 -26.75 -18.25
N PRO A 28 39.84 -25.49 -18.69
CA PRO A 28 38.82 -24.47 -18.49
C PRO A 28 37.51 -25.08 -19.02
N PRO A 29 36.43 -25.08 -18.23
CA PRO A 29 35.21 -25.76 -18.65
C PRO A 29 34.85 -25.23 -20.02
N GLU A 30 34.55 -26.14 -20.97
CA GLU A 30 34.13 -25.74 -22.31
C GLU A 30 33.04 -24.69 -22.18
N ASN A 31 33.17 -23.62 -22.96
CA ASN A 31 32.13 -22.60 -23.01
C ASN A 31 30.89 -23.25 -23.61
N THR A 32 29.99 -23.73 -22.75
CA THR A 32 28.70 -24.32 -23.13
C THR A 32 27.66 -23.26 -23.49
N GLY A 33 28.07 -21.99 -23.60
CA GLY A 33 27.23 -20.97 -24.19
C GLY A 33 26.93 -21.24 -25.66
N PRO A 34 25.83 -20.71 -26.20
CA PRO A 34 25.46 -20.88 -27.58
C PRO A 34 26.60 -20.35 -28.43
N ALA A 35 26.91 -21.08 -29.50
CA ALA A 35 27.79 -20.57 -30.53
C ALA A 35 27.17 -19.26 -31.03
N ILE A 36 27.83 -18.14 -30.74
CA ILE A 36 27.53 -16.88 -31.43
C ILE A 36 27.91 -17.16 -32.88
N THR A 37 26.92 -17.26 -33.75
CA THR A 37 27.17 -17.54 -35.16
C THR A 37 27.95 -16.36 -35.77
N GLN A 38 28.68 -16.59 -36.86
CA GLN A 38 29.57 -15.59 -37.47
C GLN A 38 28.88 -14.29 -37.88
N ASP A 39 27.55 -14.28 -37.98
CA ASP A 39 26.67 -13.15 -38.26
C ASP A 39 26.13 -12.44 -37.00
N GLY A 40 26.56 -12.85 -35.80
CA GLY A 40 26.17 -12.25 -34.54
C GLY A 40 24.81 -12.70 -34.01
N ILE A 41 24.24 -13.77 -34.58
CA ILE A 41 22.98 -14.35 -34.13
C ILE A 41 23.29 -15.35 -32.99
N VAL A 42 22.50 -15.28 -31.92
CA VAL A 42 22.60 -16.23 -30.80
C VAL A 42 21.51 -17.28 -30.99
N GLU A 43 21.89 -18.55 -31.19
CA GLU A 43 20.92 -19.64 -31.23
C GLU A 43 20.27 -19.83 -29.85
N LYS A 44 18.93 -19.90 -29.83
CA LYS A 44 18.12 -20.12 -28.63
C LYS A 44 18.37 -21.56 -28.12
N GLN A 45 18.94 -21.73 -26.93
CA GLN A 45 19.24 -23.06 -26.37
C GLN A 45 18.02 -23.80 -25.80
N SER A 46 16.98 -23.07 -25.36
CA SER A 46 15.69 -23.65 -24.98
C SER A 46 14.55 -22.68 -25.27
N SER A 47 13.34 -23.17 -25.52
CA SER A 47 12.19 -22.32 -25.80
C SER A 47 11.72 -21.50 -24.60
N GLN A 48 12.08 -21.91 -23.38
CA GLN A 48 11.49 -21.41 -22.14
C GLN A 48 12.51 -20.76 -21.17
N GLU A 49 13.82 -20.89 -21.38
CA GLU A 49 14.84 -20.43 -20.43
C GLU A 49 15.83 -19.44 -21.06
N LEU A 50 16.26 -18.46 -20.26
CA LEU A 50 17.42 -17.64 -20.57
C LEU A 50 18.67 -18.38 -20.12
N GLN A 51 19.62 -18.54 -21.04
CA GLN A 51 20.94 -19.07 -20.70
C GLN A 51 21.97 -17.95 -20.70
N PHE A 52 22.61 -17.77 -19.55
CA PHE A 52 23.66 -16.77 -19.34
C PHE A 52 24.99 -17.26 -19.87
N VAL A 53 25.62 -16.41 -20.69
CA VAL A 53 26.80 -16.76 -21.48
C VAL A 53 27.81 -15.64 -21.36
N THR A 54 28.97 -15.99 -20.82
CA THR A 54 30.11 -15.10 -20.62
C THR A 54 31.38 -15.85 -20.98
N SER A 55 32.49 -15.12 -21.14
CA SER A 55 33.81 -15.72 -21.35
C SER A 55 34.37 -16.43 -20.11
N ASN A 56 33.66 -16.42 -18.98
CA ASN A 56 34.06 -17.06 -17.73
C ASN A 56 33.12 -18.21 -17.39
N ALA A 57 33.61 -19.45 -17.55
CA ALA A 57 32.81 -20.64 -17.32
C ALA A 57 32.28 -20.79 -15.89
N ARG A 58 33.01 -20.30 -14.87
CA ARG A 58 32.51 -20.31 -13.48
C ARG A 58 31.35 -19.34 -13.30
N LEU A 59 31.44 -18.15 -13.90
CA LEU A 59 30.35 -17.18 -13.88
C LEU A 59 29.13 -17.70 -14.65
N ASN A 60 29.34 -18.35 -15.80
CA ASN A 60 28.25 -19.00 -16.54
C ASN A 60 27.54 -20.04 -15.68
N SER A 61 28.30 -20.94 -15.06
CA SER A 61 27.73 -21.98 -14.20
C SER A 61 26.97 -21.37 -13.03
N PHE A 62 27.51 -20.33 -12.39
CA PHE A 62 26.84 -19.65 -11.29
C PHE A 62 25.55 -18.97 -11.72
N MET A 63 25.57 -18.16 -12.80
CA MET A 63 24.40 -17.40 -13.25
C MET A 63 23.26 -18.32 -13.68
N ASN A 64 23.57 -19.42 -14.38
CA ASN A 64 22.57 -20.39 -14.80
C ASN A 64 22.03 -21.21 -13.62
N ASP A 65 22.87 -21.70 -12.68
CA ASP A 65 22.39 -22.39 -11.47
C ASP A 65 21.57 -21.46 -10.57
N PHE A 66 21.99 -20.19 -10.43
CA PHE A 66 21.25 -19.17 -9.70
C PHE A 66 19.87 -18.93 -10.32
N PHE A 67 19.79 -18.75 -11.63
CA PHE A 67 18.54 -18.57 -12.36
C PHE A 67 17.60 -19.78 -12.18
N GLU A 68 18.10 -21.01 -12.39
CA GLU A 68 17.33 -22.24 -12.26
C GLU A 68 16.73 -22.42 -10.85
N ARG A 69 17.47 -22.05 -9.80
CA ARG A 69 17.01 -22.17 -8.40
C ARG A 69 15.98 -21.12 -7.98
N HIS A 70 16.01 -19.93 -8.57
CA HIS A 70 15.12 -18.82 -8.17
C HIS A 70 13.87 -18.74 -9.05
N VAL A 71 14.01 -19.01 -10.36
CA VAL A 71 12.89 -18.94 -11.31
C VAL A 71 12.19 -20.30 -11.42
N GLY A 72 12.87 -21.41 -11.08
CA GLY A 72 12.27 -22.73 -10.97
C GLY A 72 12.21 -23.53 -12.27
N ALA A 73 12.93 -23.10 -13.31
CA ALA A 73 12.79 -23.60 -14.67
C ALA A 73 12.93 -25.13 -14.85
N ASN A 74 13.78 -25.79 -14.05
CA ASN A 74 14.05 -27.23 -14.12
C ASN A 74 13.79 -27.98 -12.80
N GLY A 75 12.80 -27.56 -12.00
CA GLY A 75 12.45 -28.22 -10.73
C GLY A 75 13.51 -28.09 -9.62
N LYS A 76 14.55 -27.29 -9.85
CA LYS A 76 15.62 -26.97 -8.86
C LYS A 76 15.24 -25.83 -7.93
N LYS A 77 13.98 -25.39 -7.96
CA LYS A 77 13.50 -24.25 -7.19
C LYS A 77 13.74 -24.49 -5.70
N VAL A 78 14.34 -23.51 -5.01
CA VAL A 78 14.70 -23.64 -3.59
C VAL A 78 13.65 -23.05 -2.64
N VAL A 79 12.60 -22.44 -3.16
CA VAL A 79 11.49 -21.83 -2.41
C VAL A 79 10.14 -22.15 -3.06
N GLU A 80 9.07 -22.14 -2.27
CA GLU A 80 7.71 -22.39 -2.76
C GLU A 80 7.10 -21.15 -3.47
N LEU A 81 7.58 -19.94 -3.19
CA LEU A 81 7.08 -18.69 -3.79
C LEU A 81 7.43 -18.55 -5.28
N ASP A 82 6.42 -18.40 -6.13
CA ASP A 82 6.60 -18.13 -7.58
C ASP A 82 6.91 -16.64 -7.82
N VAL A 83 7.89 -16.34 -8.68
CA VAL A 83 8.11 -14.98 -9.18
C VAL A 83 6.81 -14.52 -9.87
N GLY A 84 6.27 -13.34 -9.48
CA GLY A 84 4.95 -12.87 -9.91
C GLY A 84 3.87 -12.93 -8.82
N GLN A 85 4.11 -13.61 -7.69
CA GLN A 85 3.17 -13.69 -6.56
C GLN A 85 3.27 -12.52 -5.57
N GLY A 86 4.17 -11.56 -5.77
CA GLY A 86 4.32 -10.43 -4.87
C GLY A 86 3.10 -9.51 -4.85
N VAL A 87 2.94 -8.75 -3.77
CA VAL A 87 2.03 -7.60 -3.66
C VAL A 87 2.58 -6.38 -4.42
N THR A 88 1.83 -5.26 -4.45
CA THR A 88 2.19 -4.04 -5.24
C THR A 88 3.63 -3.61 -5.04
N ALA A 89 4.15 -3.63 -3.80
CA ALA A 89 5.52 -3.23 -3.47
C ALA A 89 6.63 -3.99 -4.22
N TRP A 90 6.32 -5.17 -4.78
CA TRP A 90 7.28 -6.01 -5.50
C TRP A 90 7.12 -5.95 -7.02
N LYS A 91 6.10 -5.26 -7.52
CA LYS A 91 5.74 -5.29 -8.96
C LYS A 91 6.81 -4.69 -9.85
N GLU A 92 7.58 -3.71 -9.37
CA GLU A 92 8.69 -3.14 -10.14
C GLU A 92 9.70 -4.23 -10.49
N TRP A 93 10.12 -5.02 -9.50
CA TRP A 93 11.07 -6.11 -9.68
C TRP A 93 10.50 -7.22 -10.55
N GLU A 94 9.20 -7.52 -10.42
CA GLU A 94 8.53 -8.53 -11.23
C GLU A 94 8.43 -8.09 -12.70
N ALA A 95 8.02 -6.85 -12.98
CA ALA A 95 8.02 -6.29 -14.33
C ALA A 95 9.44 -6.22 -14.92
N MET A 96 10.45 -5.93 -14.10
CA MET A 96 11.85 -5.97 -14.52
C MET A 96 12.41 -7.38 -14.74
N SER A 97 11.79 -8.44 -14.22
CA SER A 97 12.34 -9.80 -14.28
C SER A 97 11.53 -10.72 -15.19
N LEU A 98 10.22 -10.84 -14.97
CA LEU A 98 9.30 -11.73 -15.71
C LEU A 98 9.19 -11.39 -17.20
N MET A 99 9.53 -10.15 -17.58
CA MET A 99 9.53 -9.73 -18.97
C MET A 99 10.77 -10.24 -19.73
N TRP A 100 11.85 -10.64 -19.05
CA TRP A 100 13.05 -11.14 -19.75
C TRP A 100 12.93 -12.60 -20.21
N PHE A 101 11.92 -13.32 -19.75
CA PHE A 101 11.71 -14.73 -20.09
C PHE A 101 10.25 -15.00 -20.48
N ASP A 102 10.02 -16.13 -21.12
CA ASP A 102 8.68 -16.54 -21.49
C ASP A 102 7.94 -17.08 -20.26
N SER A 103 7.16 -16.20 -19.62
CA SER A 103 6.29 -16.52 -18.50
C SER A 103 4.81 -16.69 -18.90
N THR A 104 4.52 -16.91 -20.18
CA THR A 104 3.15 -16.94 -20.72
C THR A 104 2.47 -18.31 -20.66
N GLU A 105 3.23 -19.41 -20.58
CA GLU A 105 2.69 -20.77 -20.55
C GLU A 105 2.32 -21.23 -19.12
N THR A 106 1.14 -21.83 -18.97
CA THR A 106 0.73 -22.53 -17.74
C THR A 106 1.70 -23.69 -17.47
N GLY A 107 2.36 -23.68 -16.30
CA GLY A 107 3.43 -24.65 -15.98
C GLY A 107 4.78 -24.32 -16.61
N GLY A 108 4.88 -23.25 -17.41
CA GLY A 108 6.15 -22.66 -17.82
C GLY A 108 6.94 -22.25 -16.58
N LEU A 109 8.22 -22.61 -16.54
CA LEU A 109 9.12 -22.41 -15.41
C LEU A 109 8.69 -23.12 -14.10
N ASN A 110 7.86 -24.18 -14.19
CA ASN A 110 7.26 -24.89 -13.05
C ASN A 110 6.43 -24.01 -12.10
N ARG A 111 5.79 -22.97 -12.64
CA ARG A 111 4.87 -22.09 -11.90
C ARG A 111 3.50 -22.75 -11.84
N GLU A 112 3.28 -23.61 -10.85
CA GLU A 112 2.01 -24.35 -10.69
C GLU A 112 0.84 -23.43 -10.29
N SER A 113 1.12 -22.27 -9.69
CA SER A 113 0.11 -21.37 -9.12
C SER A 113 -0.22 -20.14 -9.99
N LEU A 114 0.59 -19.83 -11.01
CA LEU A 114 0.45 -18.63 -11.84
C LEU A 114 0.54 -18.97 -13.34
N PRO A 115 -0.62 -19.16 -14.02
CA PRO A 115 -0.65 -19.64 -15.40
C PRO A 115 -0.10 -18.64 -16.43
N ASN A 116 0.01 -17.34 -16.11
CA ASN A 116 0.56 -16.33 -17.01
C ASN A 116 1.14 -15.12 -16.23
N GLY A 117 2.47 -14.95 -16.27
CA GLY A 117 3.18 -13.85 -15.59
C GLY A 117 2.89 -12.48 -16.19
N TYR A 118 2.74 -12.37 -17.50
CA TYR A 118 2.39 -11.12 -18.20
C TYR A 118 1.01 -10.63 -17.81
N SER A 119 0.03 -11.54 -17.81
CA SER A 119 -1.34 -11.22 -17.38
C SER A 119 -1.37 -10.78 -15.93
N LYS A 120 -0.53 -11.35 -15.06
CA LYS A 120 -0.44 -10.94 -13.65
C LYS A 120 0.21 -9.56 -13.48
N ILE A 121 1.28 -9.26 -14.22
CA ILE A 121 1.88 -7.92 -14.21
C ILE A 121 0.89 -6.86 -14.71
N LEU A 122 -0.05 -7.22 -15.58
CA LEU A 122 -1.03 -6.28 -16.11
C LEU A 122 -2.34 -6.22 -15.31
N SER A 123 -2.80 -7.35 -14.74
CA SER A 123 -3.99 -7.37 -13.87
C SER A 123 -3.83 -6.43 -12.69
N ASP A 124 -2.58 -6.28 -12.23
CA ASP A 124 -2.31 -5.54 -11.02
C ASP A 124 -2.42 -4.03 -11.22
N PRO A 125 -1.70 -3.39 -12.16
CA PRO A 125 -1.90 -1.99 -12.52
C PRO A 125 -3.35 -1.64 -12.88
N ARG A 126 -4.11 -2.59 -13.44
CA ARG A 126 -5.55 -2.42 -13.70
C ARG A 126 -6.37 -2.41 -12.41
N GLY A 127 -6.16 -3.37 -11.53
CA GLY A 127 -6.96 -3.60 -10.33
C GLY A 127 -6.64 -2.69 -9.14
N ILE A 128 -5.37 -2.29 -8.94
CA ILE A 128 -4.94 -1.57 -7.73
C ILE A 128 -5.74 -0.27 -7.55
N PRO A 129 -6.39 -0.01 -6.41
CA PRO A 129 -7.05 1.26 -6.18
C PRO A 129 -6.07 2.45 -6.19
N ILE A 130 -6.55 3.59 -6.69
CA ILE A 130 -5.86 4.87 -6.57
C ILE A 130 -6.75 5.81 -5.78
N ASP A 131 -6.19 6.44 -4.76
CA ASP A 131 -6.95 7.36 -3.93
C ASP A 131 -7.13 8.74 -4.60
N ARG A 132 -7.94 9.60 -3.98
CA ARG A 132 -8.24 10.94 -4.48
C ARG A 132 -7.00 11.84 -4.55
N TYR A 133 -6.00 11.60 -3.71
CA TYR A 133 -4.72 12.33 -3.68
C TYR A 133 -3.74 11.77 -4.73
N GLY A 134 -4.10 10.67 -5.40
CA GLY A 134 -3.28 10.00 -6.40
C GLY A 134 -2.38 8.92 -5.82
N TYR A 135 -2.51 8.56 -4.55
CA TYR A 135 -1.71 7.50 -3.94
C TYR A 135 -2.17 6.11 -4.42
N ILE A 136 -1.21 5.26 -4.77
CA ILE A 136 -1.42 3.89 -5.21
C ILE A 136 -1.39 2.97 -3.99
N TRP A 137 -2.47 2.22 -3.81
CA TRP A 137 -2.62 1.30 -2.69
C TRP A 137 -1.61 0.16 -2.71
N SER A 138 -1.32 -0.40 -1.53
CA SER A 138 -0.38 -1.51 -1.38
C SER A 138 -0.94 -2.86 -1.86
N THR A 139 -2.26 -2.94 -2.09
CA THR A 139 -2.98 -4.15 -2.49
C THR A 139 -3.85 -3.97 -3.74
N LEU A 140 -4.34 -5.09 -4.26
CA LEU A 140 -5.20 -5.21 -5.44
C LEU A 140 -6.69 -5.24 -5.12
N THR A 141 -7.00 -5.69 -3.91
CA THR A 141 -8.34 -6.00 -3.47
C THR A 141 -8.54 -5.36 -2.11
N GLU A 142 -9.69 -4.72 -1.93
CA GLU A 142 -10.27 -4.56 -0.61
C GLU A 142 -10.80 -5.96 -0.23
N ASP A 143 -9.92 -6.83 0.26
CA ASP A 143 -10.37 -8.13 0.74
C ASP A 143 -11.22 -7.89 1.98
N ASP A 144 -12.45 -8.42 1.99
CA ASP A 144 -13.35 -8.38 3.16
C ASP A 144 -12.55 -8.80 4.40
N THR A 145 -12.65 -8.03 5.48
CA THR A 145 -12.02 -8.44 6.74
C THR A 145 -12.71 -9.73 7.22
N PRO A 146 -11.97 -10.82 7.48
CA PRO A 146 -12.59 -12.06 7.95
C PRO A 146 -13.34 -11.84 9.27
N ASP A 147 -14.54 -12.42 9.39
CA ASP A 147 -15.46 -12.34 10.55
C ASP A 147 -14.85 -12.77 11.92
N SER A 148 -13.59 -13.24 11.95
CA SER A 148 -12.91 -13.79 13.12
C SER A 148 -11.45 -13.37 13.27
N ASN A 149 -10.97 -12.43 12.46
CA ASN A 149 -9.58 -11.99 12.50
C ASN A 149 -9.48 -10.47 12.65
N ASN A 150 -8.31 -9.98 13.03
CA ASN A 150 -8.04 -8.55 12.89
C ASN A 150 -7.94 -8.17 11.41
N SER A 151 -8.34 -6.95 11.07
CA SER A 151 -8.20 -6.39 9.72
C SER A 151 -6.76 -6.27 9.26
N TYR A 152 -5.83 -6.15 10.21
CA TYR A 152 -4.45 -5.78 9.95
C TYR A 152 -3.52 -6.98 9.66
N THR A 153 -4.06 -8.10 9.16
CA THR A 153 -3.21 -9.14 8.56
C THR A 153 -2.89 -8.89 7.10
N ASN A 154 -3.65 -8.01 6.45
CA ASN A 154 -3.58 -7.79 5.01
C ASN A 154 -3.07 -6.38 4.68
N PHE A 155 -2.47 -6.23 3.51
CA PHE A 155 -2.23 -4.90 2.95
C PHE A 155 -3.55 -4.33 2.46
N ASP A 156 -3.81 -3.06 2.77
CA ASP A 156 -4.96 -2.30 2.28
C ASP A 156 -4.47 -1.04 1.55
N GLN A 157 -4.90 0.16 2.00
CA GLN A 157 -4.38 1.42 1.51
C GLN A 157 -2.86 1.46 1.70
N GLY A 158 -2.36 1.24 2.90
CA GLY A 158 -0.94 1.13 3.19
C GLY A 158 -0.55 -0.25 3.74
N TRP A 159 0.39 -0.23 4.68
CA TRP A 159 0.89 -1.42 5.33
C TRP A 159 -0.02 -1.87 6.49
N PRO A 160 -0.11 -3.18 6.79
CA PRO A 160 -0.89 -3.69 7.93
C PRO A 160 -0.43 -3.17 9.31
N PHE A 161 0.64 -2.38 9.37
CA PHE A 161 1.23 -1.87 10.59
C PHE A 161 1.90 -0.52 10.29
N PRO A 162 1.89 0.44 11.23
CA PRO A 162 1.28 0.39 12.56
C PRO A 162 -0.24 0.48 12.51
N SER A 163 -0.88 -0.11 13.51
CA SER A 163 -2.32 0.02 13.66
C SER A 163 -2.73 0.21 15.12
N PHE A 164 -3.92 0.80 15.35
CA PHE A 164 -4.42 1.08 16.69
C PHE A 164 -4.48 -0.16 17.60
N GLU A 165 -4.65 -1.36 17.04
CA GLU A 165 -4.65 -2.62 17.79
C GLU A 165 -3.29 -2.95 18.40
N HIS A 166 -2.19 -2.54 17.75
CA HIS A 166 -0.83 -2.91 18.11
C HIS A 166 -0.20 -1.95 19.14
N CYS A 167 -0.86 -0.83 19.48
CA CYS A 167 -0.28 0.25 20.27
C CYS A 167 -0.38 0.10 21.80
N GLY A 168 -1.11 -0.90 22.30
CA GLY A 168 -1.23 -1.18 23.74
C GLY A 168 -1.77 0.02 24.56
N ALA A 169 -1.36 0.13 25.84
CA ALA A 169 -1.95 1.08 26.80
C ALA A 169 -1.58 2.56 26.63
N VAL A 170 -0.72 2.91 25.65
CA VAL A 170 -0.29 4.29 25.36
C VAL A 170 -1.16 4.93 24.26
N SER A 171 -2.15 4.17 23.76
CA SER A 171 -2.87 4.34 22.50
C SER A 171 -3.14 5.79 22.05
N HIS A 172 -2.64 6.12 20.86
CA HIS A 172 -2.96 7.34 20.15
C HIS A 172 -4.10 7.14 19.11
N GLY A 173 -4.63 5.93 19.01
CA GLY A 173 -5.85 5.60 18.28
C GLY A 173 -6.94 5.07 19.22
N PHE A 174 -8.19 5.12 18.77
CA PHE A 174 -9.36 4.60 19.47
C PHE A 174 -10.30 3.94 18.48
N GLY A 175 -11.08 2.97 18.92
CA GLY A 175 -11.98 2.27 18.02
C GLY A 175 -12.66 1.05 18.60
N ASN A 176 -13.41 0.39 17.74
CA ASN A 176 -13.98 -0.92 17.95
C ASN A 176 -13.83 -1.77 16.69
N ASN A 177 -13.31 -2.97 16.86
CA ASN A 177 -13.44 -4.04 15.89
C ASN A 177 -14.58 -4.94 16.35
N PHE A 178 -15.77 -4.74 15.79
CA PHE A 178 -16.94 -5.55 16.14
C PHE A 178 -16.83 -6.98 15.59
N ASN A 179 -15.90 -7.20 14.66
CA ASN A 179 -15.52 -8.50 14.10
C ASN A 179 -14.44 -9.27 14.87
N SER A 180 -13.73 -8.62 15.80
CA SER A 180 -12.70 -9.31 16.59
C SER A 180 -13.27 -9.97 17.85
N ALA A 181 -12.73 -11.14 18.18
CA ALA A 181 -12.97 -11.78 19.48
C ALA A 181 -12.19 -11.10 20.63
N ASP A 182 -11.17 -10.28 20.29
CA ASP A 182 -10.40 -9.51 21.27
C ASP A 182 -11.04 -8.13 21.49
N THR A 183 -11.32 -7.84 22.76
CA THR A 183 -12.03 -6.63 23.23
C THR A 183 -11.13 -5.73 24.07
N ALA A 184 -9.84 -6.05 24.22
CA ALA A 184 -8.94 -5.42 25.19
C ALA A 184 -8.73 -3.90 24.98
N SER A 185 -9.05 -3.36 23.79
CA SER A 185 -8.90 -1.95 23.42
C SER A 185 -10.21 -1.31 22.90
N GLN A 186 -11.37 -1.91 23.20
CA GLN A 186 -12.66 -1.44 22.70
C GLN A 186 -13.20 -0.21 23.44
N THR A 187 -13.69 0.75 22.66
CA THR A 187 -14.37 1.94 23.18
C THR A 187 -15.83 1.62 23.49
N ALA A 188 -16.40 2.22 24.54
CA ALA A 188 -17.84 2.11 24.76
C ALA A 188 -18.60 2.65 23.54
N TRP A 189 -19.75 2.07 23.20
CA TRP A 189 -20.51 2.48 22.03
C TRP A 189 -22.02 2.53 22.29
N ARG A 190 -22.73 3.30 21.48
CA ARG A 190 -24.20 3.33 21.43
C ARG A 190 -24.69 3.47 19.99
N VAL A 191 -25.97 3.15 19.79
CA VAL A 191 -26.69 3.42 18.54
C VAL A 191 -27.81 4.39 18.82
N ASP A 192 -27.83 5.50 18.09
CA ASP A 192 -28.90 6.50 18.18
C ASP A 192 -29.84 6.39 16.97
N ASN A 193 -31.13 6.70 17.16
CA ASN A 193 -32.18 6.56 16.14
C ASN A 193 -32.38 5.15 15.56
N GLY A 194 -31.95 4.12 16.28
CA GLY A 194 -32.11 2.74 15.83
C GLY A 194 -31.86 1.72 16.93
N SER A 195 -31.50 0.51 16.50
CA SER A 195 -31.05 -0.56 17.37
C SER A 195 -29.76 -1.15 16.84
N GLY A 196 -28.88 -1.59 17.75
CA GLY A 196 -27.63 -2.27 17.42
C GLY A 196 -27.50 -3.58 18.20
N ARG A 197 -26.99 -4.63 17.55
CA ARG A 197 -26.64 -5.89 18.22
C ARG A 197 -25.37 -6.47 17.61
N ALA A 198 -24.48 -7.00 18.45
CA ALA A 198 -23.35 -7.79 17.97
C ALA A 198 -23.86 -9.13 17.41
N ALA A 199 -23.46 -9.47 16.19
CA ALA A 199 -23.82 -10.74 15.54
C ALA A 199 -22.78 -11.11 14.48
N SER A 200 -22.39 -12.38 14.41
CA SER A 200 -21.50 -12.94 13.38
C SER A 200 -20.18 -12.17 13.17
N GLY A 201 -19.58 -11.67 14.26
CA GLY A 201 -18.37 -10.86 14.14
C GLY A 201 -18.65 -9.51 13.48
N SER A 202 -19.72 -8.80 13.89
CA SER A 202 -19.99 -7.43 13.46
C SER A 202 -21.02 -6.78 14.39
N LEU A 203 -21.20 -5.47 14.23
CA LEU A 203 -22.36 -4.75 14.77
C LEU A 203 -23.44 -4.63 13.68
N LEU A 204 -24.55 -5.35 13.85
CA LEU A 204 -25.74 -5.16 13.01
C LEU A 204 -26.55 -3.99 13.55
N VAL A 205 -26.78 -2.98 12.71
CA VAL A 205 -27.59 -1.82 13.04
C VAL A 205 -28.74 -1.62 12.07
N SER A 206 -29.86 -1.15 12.60
CA SER A 206 -31.04 -0.81 11.81
C SER A 206 -31.73 0.42 12.39
N ALA A 207 -32.26 1.26 11.51
CA ALA A 207 -32.95 2.48 11.90
C ALA A 207 -34.35 2.16 12.46
N LYS A 208 -34.84 2.99 13.38
CA LYS A 208 -36.26 2.94 13.78
C LYS A 208 -37.14 3.35 12.59
N THR A 209 -38.36 2.83 12.54
CA THR A 209 -39.30 3.15 11.45
C THR A 209 -39.49 4.65 11.27
N GLY A 210 -39.34 5.12 10.03
CA GLY A 210 -39.47 6.52 9.62
C GLY A 210 -38.25 7.40 9.91
N ALA A 211 -37.13 6.83 10.37
CA ALA A 211 -35.93 7.62 10.61
C ALA A 211 -35.22 7.99 9.30
N THR A 212 -34.77 9.24 9.24
CA THR A 212 -33.94 9.78 8.16
C THR A 212 -32.44 9.73 8.50
N GLU A 213 -32.10 9.34 9.72
CA GLU A 213 -30.73 9.29 10.23
C GLU A 213 -30.59 8.12 11.22
N LEU A 214 -29.44 7.46 11.19
CA LEU A 214 -28.99 6.42 12.10
C LEU A 214 -27.52 6.68 12.42
N SER A 215 -27.09 6.50 13.66
CA SER A 215 -25.67 6.63 13.99
C SER A 215 -25.17 5.53 14.92
N VAL A 216 -23.90 5.18 14.74
CA VAL A 216 -23.10 4.35 15.64
C VAL A 216 -22.04 5.24 16.25
N SER A 217 -22.12 5.46 17.57
CA SER A 217 -21.21 6.36 18.28
C SER A 217 -20.26 5.59 19.19
N LEU A 218 -18.97 5.86 19.08
CA LEU A 218 -17.96 5.58 20.09
C LEU A 218 -18.01 6.70 21.14
N VAL A 219 -18.12 6.35 22.42
CA VAL A 219 -18.34 7.28 23.53
C VAL A 219 -17.34 7.02 24.65
N ASN A 220 -17.09 8.04 25.48
CA ASN A 220 -16.12 7.98 26.58
C ASN A 220 -14.72 7.59 26.09
N ILE A 221 -14.31 8.12 24.93
CA ILE A 221 -12.98 7.88 24.38
C ILE A 221 -11.94 8.41 25.38
N ALA A 222 -11.10 7.51 25.89
CA ALA A 222 -10.04 7.85 26.82
C ALA A 222 -8.75 8.15 26.05
N GLY A 223 -8.27 9.40 26.13
CA GLY A 223 -7.01 9.79 25.47
C GLY A 223 -7.12 9.90 23.95
N GLY A 224 -8.23 10.44 23.43
CA GLY A 224 -8.48 10.67 21.99
C GLY A 224 -7.58 11.72 21.34
N TYR A 225 -6.27 11.57 21.50
CA TYR A 225 -5.25 12.39 20.89
C TYR A 225 -5.02 11.95 19.45
N ALA A 226 -5.86 12.46 18.55
CA ALA A 226 -5.98 11.98 17.17
C ALA A 226 -4.84 12.40 16.22
N PHE A 227 -3.82 13.13 16.70
CA PHE A 227 -2.70 13.58 15.86
C PHE A 227 -2.04 12.39 15.14
N PHE A 228 -1.71 11.34 15.88
CA PHE A 228 -1.04 10.15 15.35
C PHE A 228 -1.97 9.18 14.62
N ALA A 229 -3.28 9.37 14.71
CA ALA A 229 -4.29 8.55 14.06
C ALA A 229 -5.13 9.40 13.08
N PRO A 230 -4.53 9.86 11.96
CA PRO A 230 -5.17 10.77 11.01
C PRO A 230 -6.20 10.09 10.11
N PHE A 231 -6.41 8.77 10.20
CA PHE A 231 -7.46 8.09 9.46
C PHE A 231 -8.64 7.73 10.36
N MET A 232 -9.84 7.79 9.78
CA MET A 232 -11.00 7.07 10.31
C MET A 232 -11.40 5.98 9.33
N GLU A 233 -11.62 4.78 9.82
CA GLU A 233 -11.88 3.61 9.00
C GLU A 233 -13.15 2.88 9.43
N THR A 234 -13.87 2.35 8.44
CA THR A 234 -14.98 1.43 8.65
C THR A 234 -15.18 0.50 7.46
N GLU A 235 -15.63 -0.72 7.72
CA GLU A 235 -16.11 -1.65 6.70
C GLU A 235 -17.61 -1.89 6.88
N LEU A 236 -18.35 -1.74 5.77
CA LEU A 236 -19.80 -1.75 5.75
C LEU A 236 -20.33 -2.78 4.78
N LYS A 237 -21.32 -3.54 5.23
CA LYS A 237 -22.09 -4.46 4.38
C LYS A 237 -23.58 -4.19 4.55
N TYR A 238 -24.30 -4.05 3.43
CA TYR A 238 -25.70 -3.66 3.41
C TYR A 238 -26.61 -4.83 3.06
N SER A 239 -27.74 -4.93 3.77
CA SER A 239 -28.88 -5.80 3.40
C SER A 239 -30.15 -4.95 3.32
N GLY A 240 -30.98 -5.21 2.31
CA GLY A 240 -32.22 -4.46 2.09
C GLY A 240 -32.05 -3.05 1.48
N ASN A 241 -30.82 -2.58 1.22
CA ASN A 241 -30.56 -1.26 0.60
C ASN A 241 -30.69 -1.25 -0.93
N SER A 242 -31.66 -1.97 -1.51
CA SER A 242 -31.84 -2.02 -2.97
C SER A 242 -32.23 -0.65 -3.57
N GLY A 243 -32.82 0.22 -2.76
CA GLY A 243 -33.17 1.59 -3.13
C GLY A 243 -32.00 2.58 -3.10
N LYS A 244 -30.80 2.17 -2.64
CA LYS A 244 -29.63 3.04 -2.46
C LYS A 244 -30.01 4.33 -1.74
N VAL A 245 -30.57 4.22 -0.54
CA VAL A 245 -31.28 5.32 0.13
C VAL A 245 -30.36 6.33 0.83
N LEU A 246 -29.07 6.02 1.01
CA LEU A 246 -28.10 6.91 1.66
C LEU A 246 -27.68 8.04 0.72
N ASP A 247 -27.59 9.26 1.25
CA ASP A 247 -27.05 10.41 0.51
C ASP A 247 -25.51 10.38 0.50
N ASP A 248 -24.92 10.23 1.68
CA ASP A 248 -23.50 10.15 1.96
C ASP A 248 -23.29 9.42 3.32
N LEU A 249 -22.03 9.19 3.67
CA LEU A 249 -21.59 8.68 4.97
C LEU A 249 -20.84 9.79 5.70
N TYR A 250 -21.09 9.96 7.00
CA TYR A 250 -20.48 11.06 7.76
C TYR A 250 -19.74 10.55 8.98
N ILE A 251 -18.63 11.22 9.29
CA ILE A 251 -17.97 11.15 10.58
C ILE A 251 -18.29 12.45 11.33
N GLU A 252 -18.86 12.32 12.52
CA GLU A 252 -19.10 13.43 13.45
C GLU A 252 -18.33 13.21 14.74
N TRP A 253 -17.73 14.25 15.33
CA TRP A 253 -17.00 14.10 16.57
C TRP A 253 -17.12 15.30 17.49
N LYS A 254 -16.84 15.06 18.77
CA LYS A 254 -16.81 16.07 19.84
C LYS A 254 -15.48 16.08 20.54
N THR A 255 -14.99 17.28 20.79
CA THR A 255 -13.75 17.51 21.54
C THR A 255 -14.04 17.89 22.99
N ALA A 256 -13.06 17.72 23.88
CA ALA A 256 -13.23 17.91 25.32
C ALA A 256 -13.65 19.34 25.72
N ASP A 257 -13.28 20.35 24.92
CA ASP A 257 -13.72 21.74 25.08
C ASP A 257 -15.18 22.01 24.64
N GLY A 258 -15.86 20.98 24.14
CA GLY A 258 -17.28 21.02 23.75
C GLY A 258 -17.53 21.38 22.29
N ASN A 259 -16.49 21.61 21.47
CA ASN A 259 -16.68 21.81 20.03
C ASN A 259 -17.08 20.51 19.34
N ALA A 260 -17.94 20.64 18.33
CA ALA A 260 -18.44 19.55 17.51
C ALA A 260 -18.14 19.82 16.03
N TYR A 261 -17.80 18.76 15.30
CA TYR A 261 -17.39 18.81 13.91
C TYR A 261 -18.04 17.67 13.13
N SER A 262 -18.09 17.81 11.81
CA SER A 262 -18.65 16.82 10.88
C SER A 262 -17.93 16.92 9.55
N VAL A 263 -17.73 15.77 8.90
CA VAL A 263 -17.24 15.69 7.53
C VAL A 263 -17.93 14.54 6.80
N SER A 264 -18.19 14.70 5.51
CA SER A 264 -18.76 13.64 4.68
C SER A 264 -17.68 12.79 4.01
N TYR A 265 -18.06 11.60 3.52
CA TYR A 265 -17.14 10.75 2.76
C TYR A 265 -16.81 11.37 1.41
N SER A 266 -17.75 12.09 0.77
CA SER A 266 -17.42 12.85 -0.44
C SER A 266 -16.34 13.92 -0.21
N GLU A 267 -16.28 14.51 0.98
CA GLU A 267 -15.28 15.52 1.36
C GLU A 267 -13.94 14.91 1.76
N ALA A 268 -13.92 13.95 2.70
CA ALA A 268 -12.68 13.42 3.30
C ALA A 268 -12.35 11.97 2.94
N GLY A 269 -13.29 11.24 2.33
CA GLY A 269 -13.09 9.85 1.90
C GLY A 269 -11.99 9.75 0.86
N THR A 270 -11.09 8.78 0.99
CA THR A 270 -9.93 8.65 0.09
C THR A 270 -10.29 8.04 -1.26
N GLN A 271 -11.42 7.34 -1.37
CA GLN A 271 -11.84 6.65 -2.59
C GLN A 271 -13.05 7.33 -3.24
N GLU A 272 -13.13 7.23 -4.56
CA GLU A 272 -14.37 7.51 -5.30
C GLU A 272 -15.29 6.29 -5.24
N LYS A 273 -16.19 6.23 -4.26
CA LYS A 273 -17.05 5.06 -3.99
C LYS A 273 -18.49 5.45 -3.69
N ASP A 274 -19.44 4.62 -4.15
CA ASP A 274 -20.84 4.75 -3.76
C ASP A 274 -21.04 4.20 -2.34
N VAL A 275 -21.37 5.08 -1.40
CA VAL A 275 -21.61 4.74 0.01
C VAL A 275 -22.78 3.78 0.23
N ASN A 276 -23.56 3.45 -0.81
CA ASN A 276 -24.64 2.47 -0.74
C ASN A 276 -24.18 1.03 -1.05
N GLU A 277 -22.90 0.83 -1.39
CA GLU A 277 -22.32 -0.45 -1.73
C GLU A 277 -21.43 -0.98 -0.61
N ASN A 278 -21.25 -2.30 -0.57
CA ASN A 278 -20.36 -2.90 0.42
C ASN A 278 -18.92 -2.43 0.19
N GLY A 279 -18.15 -2.32 1.27
CA GLY A 279 -16.70 -2.21 1.18
C GLY A 279 -16.07 -1.44 2.31
N HIS A 280 -14.78 -1.17 2.15
CA HIS A 280 -13.96 -0.47 3.13
C HIS A 280 -13.95 1.02 2.82
N TYR A 281 -14.10 1.86 3.85
CA TYR A 281 -14.19 3.30 3.75
C TYR A 281 -13.10 3.92 4.64
N TYR A 282 -12.23 4.72 4.02
CA TYR A 282 -11.14 5.43 4.68
C TYR A 282 -11.39 6.93 4.56
N PHE A 283 -11.44 7.63 5.68
CA PHE A 283 -11.50 9.09 5.73
C PHE A 283 -10.11 9.59 6.10
N ASN A 284 -9.50 10.40 5.23
CA ASN A 284 -8.29 11.12 5.59
C ASN A 284 -8.66 12.36 6.39
N MET A 285 -8.44 12.30 7.69
CA MET A 285 -8.79 13.34 8.66
C MET A 285 -7.64 14.32 8.92
N SER A 286 -6.42 14.08 8.41
CA SER A 286 -5.24 14.94 8.64
C SER A 286 -5.47 16.41 8.25
N GLU A 287 -6.28 16.63 7.22
CA GLU A 287 -6.63 17.95 6.68
C GLU A 287 -7.98 18.48 7.19
N VAL A 288 -8.72 17.69 7.96
CA VAL A 288 -10.06 18.05 8.42
C VAL A 288 -9.98 18.94 9.65
N GLU A 289 -10.67 20.10 9.59
CA GLU A 289 -10.72 21.04 10.70
C GLU A 289 -11.23 20.37 11.98
N GLY A 290 -10.51 20.57 13.09
CA GLY A 290 -10.90 20.01 14.39
C GLY A 290 -10.41 18.59 14.64
N TRP A 291 -9.73 17.95 13.68
CA TRP A 291 -9.10 16.64 13.88
C TRP A 291 -7.65 16.79 14.35
N GLY A 292 -7.42 16.72 15.66
CA GLY A 292 -6.11 16.38 16.25
C GLY A 292 -4.87 17.18 15.81
N ARG A 293 -4.97 18.38 15.22
CA ARG A 293 -3.82 19.16 14.74
C ARG A 293 -3.06 19.81 15.88
N THR A 294 -1.96 19.22 16.34
CA THR A 294 -1.02 19.89 17.23
C THR A 294 0.41 19.68 16.75
N ASN A 295 1.00 20.74 16.18
CA ASN A 295 2.45 20.86 15.97
C ASN A 295 3.16 21.47 17.21
N ASP A 296 2.47 21.57 18.34
CA ASP A 296 2.97 22.25 19.53
C ASP A 296 3.82 21.31 20.40
N VAL A 297 5.07 21.14 19.98
CA VAL A 297 6.12 20.42 20.71
C VAL A 297 6.38 20.96 22.14
N CYS A 298 5.81 22.12 22.52
CA CYS A 298 5.96 22.70 23.85
C CYS A 298 4.90 22.20 24.86
N LYS A 299 3.84 21.52 24.41
CA LYS A 299 2.94 20.74 25.27
C LYS A 299 3.55 19.38 25.58
N THR A 300 3.30 18.82 26.76
CA THR A 300 3.83 17.51 27.17
C THR A 300 3.43 16.42 26.16
N GLY A 301 4.36 16.05 25.27
CA GLY A 301 4.10 15.09 24.18
C GLY A 301 3.20 15.61 23.06
N GLY A 302 3.11 16.92 22.84
CA GLY A 302 2.30 17.54 21.78
C GLY A 302 0.79 17.60 22.04
N ARG A 303 0.29 16.80 22.99
CA ARG A 303 -1.13 16.66 23.30
C ARG A 303 -1.74 17.91 23.93
N ASP A 304 -2.90 18.31 23.41
CA ASP A 304 -3.81 19.27 24.03
C ASP A 304 -5.08 18.57 24.53
N ALA A 305 -5.17 18.36 25.84
CA ALA A 305 -6.28 17.61 26.44
C ALA A 305 -7.65 18.26 26.22
N ASP A 306 -7.71 19.58 26.01
CA ASP A 306 -8.97 20.28 25.70
C ASP A 306 -9.43 20.01 24.26
N LYS A 307 -8.52 19.57 23.39
CA LYS A 307 -8.80 19.21 21.99
C LYS A 307 -8.89 17.70 21.77
N ASP A 308 -8.75 16.90 22.82
CA ASP A 308 -8.93 15.45 22.72
C ASP A 308 -10.36 15.12 22.25
N ILE A 309 -10.46 14.13 21.38
CA ILE A 309 -11.73 13.57 20.93
C ILE A 309 -12.34 12.73 22.05
N THR A 310 -13.62 12.97 22.33
CA THR A 310 -14.36 12.32 23.44
C THR A 310 -15.51 11.44 22.94
N GLU A 311 -16.03 11.74 21.76
CA GLU A 311 -17.10 11.00 21.07
C GLU A 311 -16.85 11.08 19.55
N VAL A 312 -17.02 9.97 18.84
CA VAL A 312 -17.03 9.89 17.36
C VAL A 312 -18.24 9.09 16.93
N SER A 313 -18.94 9.53 15.89
CA SER A 313 -20.11 8.87 15.33
C SER A 313 -19.94 8.62 13.84
N LEU A 314 -20.20 7.38 13.43
CA LEU A 314 -20.50 7.04 12.05
C LEU A 314 -21.99 7.30 11.82
N VAL A 315 -22.32 8.22 10.93
CA VAL A 315 -23.70 8.67 10.70
C VAL A 315 -24.14 8.34 9.28
N PHE A 316 -25.27 7.65 9.19
CA PHE A 316 -25.96 7.31 7.97
C PHE A 316 -27.14 8.25 7.79
N ARG A 317 -27.15 9.07 6.72
CA ARG A 317 -28.26 9.97 6.41
C ARG A 317 -28.97 9.51 5.14
N ALA A 318 -30.30 9.62 5.16
CA ALA A 318 -31.13 9.31 4.02
C ALA A 318 -31.14 10.49 3.03
N LYS A 319 -31.24 10.18 1.74
CA LYS A 319 -31.55 11.16 0.69
C LYS A 319 -32.79 11.97 1.04
N SER A 320 -32.85 13.21 0.56
CA SER A 320 -34.00 14.09 0.75
C SER A 320 -35.30 13.39 0.35
N GLY A 321 -36.25 13.29 1.31
CA GLY A 321 -37.53 12.62 1.12
C GLY A 321 -37.53 11.09 1.28
N ALA A 322 -36.39 10.47 1.56
CA ALA A 322 -36.25 9.05 1.88
C ALA A 322 -36.16 8.80 3.38
N VAL A 323 -36.33 7.54 3.78
CA VAL A 323 -36.12 7.02 5.14
C VAL A 323 -35.28 5.75 5.07
N LEU A 324 -34.69 5.35 6.20
CA LEU A 324 -33.80 4.19 6.31
C LEU A 324 -34.54 2.87 6.60
N ASP A 325 -35.84 2.82 6.32
CA ASP A 325 -36.69 1.67 6.63
C ASP A 325 -36.24 0.42 5.86
N GLY A 326 -36.09 -0.70 6.58
CA GLY A 326 -35.76 -2.00 5.99
C GLY A 326 -34.29 -2.18 5.60
N VAL A 327 -33.44 -1.17 5.83
CA VAL A 327 -31.99 -1.29 5.66
C VAL A 327 -31.38 -1.84 6.94
N GLU A 328 -30.68 -2.96 6.84
CA GLU A 328 -29.77 -3.46 7.88
C GLU A 328 -28.34 -3.21 7.42
N ILE A 329 -27.55 -2.60 8.31
CA ILE A 329 -26.14 -2.27 8.05
C ILE A 329 -25.31 -3.11 9.00
N ARG A 330 -24.38 -3.88 8.45
CA ARG A 330 -23.35 -4.59 9.17
C ARG A 330 -22.11 -3.70 9.20
N VAL A 331 -21.70 -3.30 10.41
CA VAL A 331 -20.50 -2.52 10.68
C VAL A 331 -19.45 -3.44 11.28
N ASP A 332 -18.39 -3.72 10.53
CA ASP A 332 -17.34 -4.65 10.98
C ASP A 332 -16.38 -3.99 11.96
N PHE A 333 -16.03 -2.73 11.71
CA PHE A 333 -15.25 -1.90 12.63
C PHE A 333 -15.56 -0.40 12.46
N LEU A 334 -15.26 0.38 13.48
CA LEU A 334 -15.21 1.85 13.46
C LEU A 334 -14.06 2.29 14.35
N ARG A 335 -13.06 2.94 13.77
CA ARG A 335 -11.80 3.23 14.48
C ARG A 335 -11.02 4.36 13.82
N SER A 336 -10.16 4.99 14.60
CA SER A 336 -9.09 5.83 14.09
C SER A 336 -7.84 5.00 13.85
N ASP A 337 -7.06 5.34 12.84
CA ASP A 337 -5.79 4.66 12.59
C ASP A 337 -4.67 5.54 12.03
N TYR A 338 -3.45 5.00 12.04
CA TYR A 338 -2.23 5.62 11.56
C TYR A 338 -2.25 5.84 10.04
N ASP A 339 -1.42 6.77 9.57
CA ASP A 339 -1.10 6.85 8.15
C ASP A 339 -0.03 5.81 7.79
N ASP A 340 -0.48 4.71 7.20
CA ASP A 340 0.32 3.56 6.81
C ASP A 340 0.80 3.63 5.35
N ARG A 341 0.54 4.74 4.66
CA ARG A 341 0.84 4.91 3.24
C ARG A 341 2.34 5.01 2.99
N CYS A 342 2.81 4.22 2.03
CA CYS A 342 4.21 4.15 1.65
C CYS A 342 4.48 4.92 0.35
N LEU A 343 5.17 6.07 0.41
CA LEU A 343 5.34 6.93 -0.77
C LEU A 343 5.95 6.19 -1.98
N GLN A 344 6.81 5.19 -1.77
CA GLN A 344 7.44 4.43 -2.86
C GLN A 344 6.44 3.66 -3.74
N ASN A 345 5.22 3.38 -3.27
CA ASN A 345 4.21 2.61 -4.01
C ASN A 345 3.90 3.24 -5.37
N ASN A 346 3.77 4.57 -5.42
CA ASN A 346 3.50 5.29 -6.67
C ASN A 346 4.63 5.12 -7.68
N ALA A 347 5.88 5.14 -7.22
CA ALA A 347 7.04 4.93 -8.10
C ALA A 347 7.09 3.49 -8.61
N ILE A 348 6.80 2.52 -7.74
CA ILE A 348 6.77 1.10 -8.09
C ILE A 348 5.70 0.85 -9.17
N PHE A 349 4.50 1.42 -9.02
CA PHE A 349 3.44 1.34 -10.02
C PHE A 349 3.86 1.95 -11.37
N ILE A 350 4.36 3.19 -11.36
CA ILE A 350 4.76 3.91 -12.57
C ILE A 350 5.89 3.17 -13.30
N ASN A 351 6.90 2.71 -12.56
CA ASN A 351 8.02 1.96 -13.13
C ASN A 351 7.56 0.63 -13.72
N SER A 352 6.66 -0.09 -13.03
CA SER A 352 6.11 -1.36 -13.53
C SER A 352 5.41 -1.18 -14.88
N LEU A 353 4.63 -0.11 -15.04
CA LEU A 353 3.98 0.22 -16.31
C LEU A 353 5.00 0.59 -17.40
N ALA A 354 6.03 1.38 -17.05
CA ALA A 354 7.09 1.74 -17.99
C ALA A 354 7.88 0.52 -18.49
N GLU A 355 8.25 -0.40 -17.61
CA GLU A 355 8.94 -1.64 -18.00
C GLU A 355 8.02 -2.55 -18.82
N TYR A 356 6.73 -2.65 -18.45
CA TYR A 356 5.76 -3.38 -19.24
C TYR A 356 5.67 -2.85 -20.67
N TYR A 357 5.59 -1.52 -20.83
CA TYR A 357 5.52 -0.90 -22.15
C TYR A 357 6.84 -1.04 -22.93
N ARG A 358 8.01 -0.91 -22.28
CA ARG A 358 9.32 -1.12 -22.95
C ARG A 358 9.43 -2.49 -23.60
N TYR A 359 8.89 -3.50 -22.94
CA TYR A 359 8.94 -4.85 -23.47
C TYR A 359 7.88 -5.12 -24.53
N THR A 360 6.64 -4.65 -24.30
CA THR A 360 5.50 -5.03 -25.15
C THR A 360 5.23 -4.06 -26.29
N GLY A 361 5.58 -2.79 -26.15
CA GLY A 361 5.18 -1.71 -27.05
C GLY A 361 3.66 -1.55 -27.18
N SER A 362 2.87 -1.99 -26.18
CA SER A 362 1.41 -2.02 -26.28
C SER A 362 0.80 -0.64 -26.08
N ASP A 363 0.50 0.05 -27.18
CA ASP A 363 -0.21 1.33 -27.17
C ASP A 363 -1.62 1.23 -26.58
N GLU A 364 -2.27 0.08 -26.71
CA GLU A 364 -3.59 -0.20 -26.11
C GLU A 364 -3.52 -0.16 -24.58
N VAL A 365 -2.56 -0.87 -23.99
CA VAL A 365 -2.35 -0.86 -22.54
C VAL A 365 -1.90 0.51 -22.05
N LEU A 366 -1.06 1.20 -22.83
CA LEU A 366 -0.65 2.57 -22.49
C LEU A 366 -1.85 3.52 -22.47
N ALA A 367 -2.71 3.46 -23.48
CA ALA A 367 -3.93 4.28 -23.55
C ALA A 367 -4.87 4.03 -22.38
N GLU A 368 -4.97 2.78 -21.92
CA GLU A 368 -5.76 2.40 -20.75
C GLU A 368 -5.21 2.97 -19.45
N LEU A 369 -3.90 2.88 -19.22
CA LEU A 369 -3.31 3.09 -17.89
C LEU A 369 -2.57 4.43 -17.71
N ILE A 370 -2.28 5.17 -18.79
CA ILE A 370 -1.52 6.42 -18.70
C ILE A 370 -2.21 7.47 -17.81
N GLY A 371 -3.55 7.56 -17.84
CA GLY A 371 -4.30 8.47 -16.97
C GLY A 371 -4.08 8.17 -15.48
N LYS A 372 -4.05 6.88 -15.11
CA LYS A 372 -3.77 6.43 -13.75
C LYS A 372 -2.32 6.71 -13.33
N ALA A 373 -1.36 6.49 -14.24
CA ALA A 373 0.04 6.85 -13.99
C ALA A 373 0.26 8.36 -13.82
N ARG A 374 -0.44 9.18 -14.60
CA ARG A 374 -0.43 10.65 -14.44
C ARG A 374 -0.97 11.06 -13.07
N ARG A 375 -2.10 10.49 -12.63
CA ARG A 375 -2.64 10.73 -11.27
C ARG A 375 -1.65 10.28 -10.19
N ALA A 376 -1.04 9.12 -10.35
CA ALA A 376 -0.01 8.62 -9.44
C ALA A 376 1.20 9.56 -9.35
N TYR A 377 1.59 10.18 -10.45
CA TYR A 377 2.67 11.15 -10.43
C TYR A 377 2.27 12.49 -9.81
N GLN A 378 1.01 12.92 -9.98
CA GLN A 378 0.49 14.13 -9.35
C GLN A 378 0.54 14.07 -7.82
N PHE A 379 0.39 12.88 -7.21
CA PHE A 379 0.59 12.70 -5.77
C PHE A 379 1.97 13.22 -5.31
N TYR A 380 3.04 12.85 -6.02
CA TYR A 380 4.37 13.36 -5.68
C TYR A 380 4.51 14.87 -5.88
N LEU A 381 3.95 15.39 -6.97
CA LEU A 381 4.05 16.82 -7.28
C LEU A 381 3.28 17.68 -6.28
N THR A 382 2.15 17.19 -5.79
CA THR A 382 1.21 17.95 -4.96
C THR A 382 1.29 17.52 -3.50
N TYR A 383 0.77 16.34 -3.16
CA TYR A 383 0.74 15.81 -1.79
C TYR A 383 2.13 15.62 -1.17
N CYS A 384 3.19 15.45 -1.95
CA CYS A 384 4.57 15.36 -1.45
C CYS A 384 5.45 16.56 -1.83
N ASN A 385 4.85 17.69 -2.23
CA ASN A 385 5.56 18.96 -2.51
C ASN A 385 6.66 18.93 -3.59
N GLY A 386 6.66 17.92 -4.47
CA GLY A 386 7.74 17.66 -5.43
C GLY A 386 7.91 18.68 -6.57
N THR A 387 6.97 19.61 -6.76
CA THR A 387 7.04 20.62 -7.85
C THR A 387 8.31 21.46 -7.83
N ASN A 388 8.92 21.67 -6.66
CA ASN A 388 10.11 22.51 -6.48
C ASN A 388 11.43 21.73 -6.39
N GLY A 389 11.43 20.43 -6.65
CA GLY A 389 12.65 19.63 -6.71
C GLY A 389 12.53 18.31 -5.95
N LEU A 390 12.85 18.33 -4.65
CA LEU A 390 12.74 17.13 -3.82
C LEU A 390 11.32 17.00 -3.28
N ILE A 391 10.87 15.76 -3.07
CA ILE A 391 9.67 15.46 -2.31
C ILE A 391 9.96 15.43 -0.81
N ASP A 392 8.94 15.69 -0.01
CA ASP A 392 8.96 15.57 1.44
C ASP A 392 7.73 14.82 1.98
N GLN A 393 7.72 14.58 3.29
CA GLN A 393 6.67 13.85 3.99
C GLN A 393 5.88 14.76 4.94
N GLU A 394 5.86 16.07 4.73
CA GLU A 394 5.24 17.03 5.68
C GLU A 394 3.73 16.79 5.89
N ASN A 395 3.08 16.10 4.95
CA ASN A 395 1.66 15.75 5.03
C ASN A 395 1.40 14.36 5.69
N PHE A 396 2.45 13.69 6.17
CA PHE A 396 2.36 12.39 6.82
C PHE A 396 2.74 12.55 8.29
N VAL A 397 1.83 12.13 9.18
CA VAL A 397 2.12 12.08 10.60
C VAL A 397 2.90 10.80 10.90
N GLY A 398 3.98 10.94 11.66
CA GLY A 398 4.84 9.82 11.97
C GLY A 398 4.31 8.88 13.02
N HIS A 399 4.66 7.61 12.88
CA HIS A 399 4.34 6.56 13.84
C HIS A 399 5.46 6.31 14.86
N ASP A 400 6.50 7.16 14.85
CA ASP A 400 7.67 7.06 15.74
C ASP A 400 7.42 7.68 17.13
N GLY A 401 6.20 8.18 17.38
CA GLY A 401 5.79 8.78 18.63
C GLY A 401 6.21 10.24 18.80
N LEU A 402 6.74 10.88 17.75
CA LEU A 402 7.03 12.31 17.75
C LEU A 402 5.80 13.10 17.25
N PRO A 403 5.27 14.06 18.03
CA PRO A 403 4.05 14.80 17.68
C PRO A 403 4.34 15.91 16.65
N ILE A 404 4.95 15.53 15.53
CA ILE A 404 5.30 16.37 14.39
C ILE A 404 5.02 15.60 13.09
N SER A 405 4.67 16.33 12.05
CA SER A 405 4.56 15.77 10.70
C SER A 405 5.95 15.62 10.07
N GLY A 406 6.04 14.97 8.90
CA GLY A 406 7.33 14.74 8.24
C GLY A 406 7.99 13.43 8.63
N HIS A 407 7.29 12.56 9.36
CA HIS A 407 7.85 11.36 9.99
C HIS A 407 7.07 10.10 9.60
N GLY A 408 6.40 10.10 8.45
CA GLY A 408 5.61 8.99 7.92
C GLY A 408 6.37 7.66 7.85
N ILE A 409 5.65 6.59 7.54
CA ILE A 409 6.22 5.24 7.55
C ILE A 409 7.46 5.13 6.66
N SER A 410 8.56 4.64 7.23
CA SER A 410 9.83 4.49 6.52
C SER A 410 9.70 3.50 5.37
N THR A 411 10.52 3.68 4.35
CA THR A 411 10.71 2.67 3.32
C THR A 411 11.42 1.43 3.86
N GLY A 412 10.97 0.24 3.47
CA GLY A 412 11.65 -1.01 3.76
C GLY A 412 10.89 -1.89 4.75
N TYR A 413 11.62 -2.66 5.58
CA TYR A 413 11.05 -3.60 6.55
C TYR A 413 10.68 -2.86 7.85
N PHE A 414 9.76 -3.46 8.62
CA PHE A 414 9.04 -2.89 9.78
C PHE A 414 9.91 -2.35 10.94
N ASP A 415 11.23 -2.52 10.89
CA ASP A 415 12.20 -2.20 11.95
C ASP A 415 13.01 -0.92 11.69
N ILE A 416 12.76 -0.22 10.58
CA ILE A 416 13.48 1.01 10.24
C ILE A 416 12.77 2.21 10.89
N LEU A 417 13.53 2.97 11.68
CA LEU A 417 13.07 4.23 12.29
C LEU A 417 12.57 5.20 11.21
N ALA A 418 11.55 6.01 11.54
CA ALA A 418 11.04 7.05 10.66
C ALA A 418 12.17 7.92 10.09
N LEU A 419 12.12 8.13 8.79
CA LEU A 419 13.10 8.92 8.05
C LEU A 419 12.79 10.42 8.23
N PRO A 420 13.79 11.31 8.10
CA PRO A 420 13.50 12.75 8.07
C PRO A 420 12.52 13.08 6.94
N SER A 421 11.76 14.16 7.11
CA SER A 421 10.73 14.61 6.15
C SER A 421 11.21 14.62 4.70
N THR A 422 12.37 15.24 4.44
CA THR A 422 13.08 15.09 3.17
C THR A 422 14.15 14.01 3.31
N ASP A 423 13.90 12.85 2.70
CA ASP A 423 14.80 11.70 2.73
C ASP A 423 15.35 11.33 1.34
N PHE A 424 16.56 10.76 1.33
CA PHE A 424 17.25 10.35 0.12
C PHE A 424 16.55 9.19 -0.58
N TYR A 425 16.09 8.18 0.15
CA TYR A 425 15.46 6.99 -0.42
C TYR A 425 14.18 7.35 -1.16
N PHE A 426 13.26 8.09 -0.53
CA PHE A 426 12.02 8.52 -1.19
C PHE A 426 12.31 9.36 -2.42
N ASN A 427 13.30 10.25 -2.37
CA ASN A 427 13.70 11.06 -3.51
C ASN A 427 14.37 10.26 -4.64
N VAL A 428 15.02 9.12 -4.34
CA VAL A 428 15.48 8.18 -5.38
C VAL A 428 14.28 7.54 -6.09
N TYR A 429 13.25 7.12 -5.36
CA TYR A 429 12.02 6.59 -5.97
C TYR A 429 11.26 7.65 -6.77
N PHE A 430 11.18 8.88 -6.27
CA PHE A 430 10.61 10.00 -7.02
C PHE A 430 11.39 10.29 -8.31
N TYR A 431 12.72 10.26 -8.26
CA TYR A 431 13.56 10.41 -9.45
C TYR A 431 13.28 9.28 -10.47
N LYS A 432 13.22 8.01 -10.02
CA LYS A 432 12.86 6.88 -10.90
C LYS A 432 11.48 7.06 -11.53
N ALA A 433 10.47 7.43 -10.74
CA ALA A 433 9.12 7.71 -11.22
C ALA A 433 9.11 8.84 -12.25
N THR A 434 9.92 9.89 -12.05
CA THR A 434 10.06 10.99 -12.99
C THR A 434 10.63 10.52 -14.33
N GLN A 435 11.68 9.69 -14.32
CA GLN A 435 12.24 9.12 -15.55
C GLN A 435 11.24 8.19 -16.27
N ALA A 436 10.50 7.39 -15.51
CA ALA A 436 9.50 6.49 -16.06
C ALA A 436 8.28 7.25 -16.64
N MET A 437 7.79 8.28 -15.96
CA MET A 437 6.73 9.15 -16.49
C MET A 437 7.18 9.91 -17.73
N GLU A 438 8.40 10.45 -17.75
CA GLU A 438 8.96 11.09 -18.94
C GLU A 438 8.95 10.12 -20.13
N TYR A 439 9.39 8.89 -19.93
CA TYR A 439 9.36 7.85 -20.94
C TYR A 439 7.93 7.57 -21.42
N LEU A 440 7.00 7.31 -20.50
CA LEU A 440 5.61 7.00 -20.80
C LEU A 440 4.90 8.13 -21.55
N GLU A 441 5.12 9.39 -21.17
CA GLU A 441 4.54 10.55 -21.87
C GLU A 441 5.10 10.70 -23.29
N ARG A 442 6.40 10.47 -23.49
CA ARG A 442 6.99 10.46 -24.85
C ARG A 442 6.39 9.36 -25.72
N MET A 443 6.14 8.18 -25.15
CA MET A 443 5.51 7.08 -25.87
C MET A 443 4.03 7.35 -26.15
N ALA A 444 3.32 7.97 -25.20
CA ALA A 444 1.94 8.40 -25.40
C ALA A 444 1.83 9.45 -26.52
N ASP A 445 2.77 10.40 -26.57
CA ASP A 445 2.86 11.39 -27.65
C ASP A 445 3.17 10.72 -29.00
N ALA A 446 4.10 9.76 -29.04
CA ALA A 446 4.43 9.02 -30.25
C ALA A 446 3.23 8.19 -30.77
N ALA A 447 2.48 7.58 -29.87
CA ALA A 447 1.24 6.85 -30.13
C ALA A 447 0.03 7.76 -30.39
N LYS A 448 0.20 9.09 -30.29
CA LYS A 448 -0.85 10.12 -30.48
C LYS A 448 -2.05 9.95 -29.54
N LEU A 449 -1.78 9.50 -28.32
CA LEU A 449 -2.79 9.40 -27.26
C LEU A 449 -3.17 10.80 -26.75
N GLN A 450 -4.42 10.98 -26.35
CA GLN A 450 -4.86 12.28 -25.86
C GLN A 450 -4.19 12.62 -24.51
N LYS A 451 -3.76 13.87 -24.38
CA LYS A 451 -3.32 14.42 -23.09
C LYS A 451 -4.54 14.76 -22.27
N GLU A 452 -4.90 13.85 -21.37
CA GLU A 452 -5.87 14.14 -20.33
C GLU A 452 -5.19 15.02 -19.28
N THR A 453 -5.82 16.15 -18.95
CA THR A 453 -5.44 16.91 -17.76
C THR A 453 -5.99 16.16 -16.57
N VAL A 454 -5.11 15.67 -15.70
CA VAL A 454 -5.50 15.03 -14.45
C VAL A 454 -5.22 15.97 -13.28
N SER A 455 -6.12 15.95 -12.31
CA SER A 455 -5.96 16.61 -11.02
C SER A 455 -6.20 15.60 -9.91
N VAL A 456 -5.56 15.83 -8.77
CA VAL A 456 -5.76 15.06 -7.54
C VAL A 456 -6.15 16.05 -6.44
N GLY A 457 -6.74 15.54 -5.36
CA GLY A 457 -6.88 16.31 -4.13
C GLY A 457 -5.50 16.75 -3.65
N THR A 458 -5.41 17.97 -3.14
CA THR A 458 -4.21 18.50 -2.51
C THR A 458 -4.50 18.70 -1.02
N PRO A 459 -3.51 18.50 -0.14
CA PRO A 459 -3.60 19.05 1.21
C PRO A 459 -3.59 20.59 1.09
N ASP A 460 -4.47 21.28 1.81
CA ASP A 460 -4.71 22.73 1.67
C ASP A 460 -3.61 23.60 2.31
#